data_AF-A0A1F6QDD5-F1
#
_entry.id   AF-A0A1F6QDD5-F1
#
_cell.length_a   1.000
_cell.length_b   1.000
_cell.length_c   1.000
_cell.angle_alpha   90.00
_cell.angle_beta   90.00
_cell.angle_gamma   90.00
#
_symmetry.space_group_name_H-M   'P 1'
#
loop_
_entity.id
_entity.type
_entity.pdbx_description
1 polymer ?
#
loop_
_entity_poly.entity_id
_entity_poly.type
_entity_poly.pdbx_seq_one_letter_code
_entity_poly.pdbx_strand_id
1 'polypeptide(L)'
;MKSPNLDKAVELPVIENNYDLTIDPLGYFLIRLNNQKIEVGFCNNDHQMLYKWTSKSAKDLSKAIVDKQPNISTSHAIYIGRELQQAEHALQNNQVYIQD
;
A
#
# COMPACT_ATOMS: atom_id res chain seq x y z
N MET A 1 29.75 -1.65 4.73
CA MET A 1 29.54 -2.07 3.32
C MET A 1 29.66 -0.82 2.45
N LYS A 2 30.39 -0.85 1.32
CA LYS A 2 30.35 0.28 0.38
C LYS A 2 29.03 0.21 -0.40
N SER A 3 28.29 1.31 -0.45
CA SER A 3 27.05 1.39 -1.25
C SER A 3 27.39 1.27 -2.74
N PRO A 4 26.60 0.52 -3.52
CA PRO A 4 26.77 0.44 -4.97
C PRO A 4 26.59 1.83 -5.62
N ASN A 5 27.30 2.07 -6.73
CA ASN A 5 27.21 3.30 -7.51
C ASN A 5 26.13 3.15 -8.61
N LEU A 6 25.07 3.96 -8.51
CA LEU A 6 23.94 3.95 -9.46
C LEU A 6 24.33 4.44 -10.86
N ASP A 7 25.31 5.33 -10.99
CA ASP A 7 25.77 5.89 -12.27
C ASP A 7 26.43 4.84 -13.18
N LYS A 8 26.68 3.64 -12.65
CA LYS A 8 27.22 2.50 -13.40
C LYS A 8 26.16 1.50 -13.84
N ALA A 9 24.89 1.72 -13.50
CA ALA A 9 23.80 0.82 -13.87
C ALA A 9 23.34 1.04 -15.31
N VAL A 10 22.78 0.00 -15.93
CA VAL A 10 22.04 0.14 -17.18
C VAL A 10 20.67 0.75 -16.87
N GLU A 11 20.34 1.85 -17.55
CA GLU A 11 19.02 2.48 -17.45
C GLU A 11 18.00 1.66 -18.27
N LEU A 12 16.90 1.26 -17.63
CA LEU A 12 15.80 0.56 -18.28
C LEU A 12 14.67 1.55 -18.58
N PRO A 13 14.02 1.47 -19.75
CA PRO A 13 12.91 2.35 -20.07
C PRO A 13 11.72 2.10 -19.13
N VAL A 14 11.09 3.18 -18.66
CA VAL A 14 9.83 3.13 -17.93
C VAL A 14 8.70 3.41 -18.92
N ILE A 15 7.70 2.53 -18.95
CA ILE A 15 6.49 2.70 -19.75
C ILE A 15 5.43 3.32 -18.84
N GLU A 16 4.83 4.44 -19.27
CA GLU A 16 3.73 5.06 -18.54
C GLU A 16 2.55 4.10 -18.40
N ASN A 17 2.01 4.00 -17.19
CA ASN A 17 0.92 3.08 -16.90
C ASN A 17 -0.41 3.70 -17.35
N ASN A 18 -0.95 3.20 -18.47
CA ASN A 18 -2.28 3.56 -18.98
C ASN A 18 -3.32 2.44 -18.75
N TYR A 19 -3.04 1.47 -17.87
CA TYR A 19 -3.96 0.37 -17.62
C TYR A 19 -5.07 0.77 -16.65
N ASP A 20 -6.31 0.40 -17.01
CA ASP A 20 -7.45 0.42 -16.11
C ASP A 20 -7.19 -0.48 -14.89
N LEU A 21 -7.63 -0.02 -13.71
CA LEU A 21 -7.55 -0.74 -12.44
C LEU A 21 -8.12 -2.16 -12.59
N THR A 22 -7.23 -3.17 -12.59
CA THR A 22 -7.65 -4.56 -12.48
C THR A 22 -8.12 -4.82 -11.05
N ILE A 23 -9.40 -5.13 -10.88
CA ILE A 23 -9.96 -5.52 -9.57
C ILE A 23 -9.29 -6.83 -9.13
N ASP A 24 -8.74 -6.87 -7.91
CA ASP A 24 -8.15 -8.10 -7.37
C ASP A 24 -9.25 -9.17 -7.22
N PRO A 25 -9.06 -10.39 -7.75
CA PRO A 25 -9.99 -11.48 -7.49
C PRO A 25 -10.14 -11.81 -5.99
N LEU A 26 -9.18 -11.43 -5.14
CA LEU A 26 -9.22 -11.68 -3.69
C LEU A 26 -10.08 -10.66 -2.91
N GLY A 27 -10.27 -9.44 -3.43
CA GLY A 27 -10.96 -8.37 -2.74
C GLY A 27 -10.28 -7.01 -2.86
N TYR A 28 -10.49 -6.11 -1.89
CA TYR A 28 -9.93 -4.76 -1.94
C TYR A 28 -9.57 -4.23 -0.56
N PHE A 29 -8.65 -3.26 -0.53
CA PHE A 29 -8.25 -2.57 0.67
C PHE A 29 -8.96 -1.22 0.80
N LEU A 30 -9.42 -0.92 2.01
CA LEU A 30 -9.94 0.39 2.39
C LEU A 30 -8.99 1.01 3.41
N ILE A 31 -8.57 2.24 3.18
CA ILE A 31 -7.63 2.93 4.04
C ILE A 31 -8.25 4.24 4.51
N ARG A 32 -8.04 4.57 5.78
CA ARG A 32 -8.43 5.88 6.31
C ARG A 32 -7.52 6.30 7.44
N LEU A 33 -7.51 7.60 7.72
CA LEU A 33 -6.96 8.14 8.95
C LEU A 33 -8.06 8.22 10.01
N ASN A 34 -7.78 7.68 11.20
CA ASN A 34 -8.69 7.71 12.34
C ASN A 34 -7.89 7.73 13.65
N ASN A 35 -8.26 8.60 14.60
CA ASN A 35 -7.64 8.68 15.93
C ASN A 35 -6.09 8.72 15.91
N GLN A 36 -5.52 9.57 15.05
CA GLN A 36 -4.08 9.69 14.82
C GLN A 36 -3.39 8.38 14.40
N LYS A 37 -4.09 7.49 13.71
CA LYS A 37 -3.57 6.25 13.15
C LYS A 37 -4.08 6.06 11.73
N ILE A 38 -3.36 5.26 10.97
CA ILE A 38 -3.81 4.68 9.71
C ILE A 38 -4.59 3.41 10.07
N GLU A 39 -5.82 3.30 9.57
CA GLU A 39 -6.60 2.07 9.60
C GLU A 39 -6.65 1.47 8.19
N VAL A 40 -6.45 0.16 8.10
CA VAL A 40 -6.50 -0.60 6.86
C VAL A 40 -7.48 -1.75 7.04
N GLY A 41 -8.52 -1.79 6.21
CA GLY A 41 -9.47 -2.90 6.15
C GLY A 41 -9.25 -3.69 4.86
N PHE A 42 -9.31 -5.02 4.94
CA PHE A 42 -9.39 -5.88 3.76
C PHE A 42 -10.80 -6.45 3.65
N CYS A 43 -11.43 -6.22 2.51
CA CYS A 43 -12.78 -6.67 2.19
C CYS A 43 -12.72 -7.72 1.08
N ASN A 44 -13.54 -8.76 1.17
CA ASN A 44 -13.76 -9.66 0.03
C ASN A 44 -14.71 -9.01 -1.00
N ASN A 45 -14.98 -9.73 -2.10
CA ASN A 45 -15.87 -9.27 -3.16
C ASN A 45 -17.35 -9.18 -2.74
N ASP A 46 -17.73 -9.79 -1.61
CA ASP A 46 -19.06 -9.66 -1.00
C ASP A 46 -19.17 -8.44 -0.06
N HIS A 47 -18.18 -7.53 -0.11
CA HIS A 47 -18.07 -6.35 0.75
C HIS A 47 -17.98 -6.65 2.25
N GLN A 48 -17.56 -7.86 2.62
CA GLN A 48 -17.35 -8.24 4.01
C GLN A 48 -15.91 -7.94 4.42
N MET A 49 -15.75 -7.12 5.46
CA MET A 49 -14.43 -6.83 6.03
C MET A 49 -13.91 -8.06 6.80
N LEU A 50 -12.90 -8.71 6.26
CA LEU A 50 -12.32 -9.92 6.84
C LEU A 50 -11.23 -9.60 7.87
N TYR A 51 -10.45 -8.55 7.60
CA TYR A 51 -9.32 -8.16 8.44
C TYR A 51 -9.26 -6.64 8.60
N LYS A 52 -8.73 -6.21 9.75
CA LYS A 52 -8.44 -4.80 10.03
C LYS A 52 -7.10 -4.69 10.75
N TRP A 53 -6.28 -3.76 10.30
CA TRP A 53 -5.03 -3.38 10.96
C TRP A 53 -5.04 -1.88 11.29
N THR A 54 -4.29 -1.51 12.33
CA THR A 54 -4.10 -0.11 12.70
C THR A 54 -2.66 0.15 13.13
N SER A 55 -2.03 1.19 12.60
CA SER A 55 -0.69 1.63 13.03
C SER A 55 -0.47 3.11 12.70
N LYS A 56 0.62 3.69 13.20
CA LYS A 56 1.13 4.98 12.73
C LYS A 56 2.17 4.84 11.62
N SER A 57 2.67 3.63 11.40
CA SER A 57 3.79 3.31 10.50
C SER A 57 3.31 2.54 9.29
N ALA A 58 3.57 3.06 8.08
CA ALA A 58 3.29 2.35 6.83
C ALA A 58 4.07 1.04 6.75
N LYS A 59 5.33 1.06 7.20
CA LYS A 59 6.20 -0.11 7.22
C LYS A 59 5.62 -1.26 8.05
N ASP A 60 5.09 -0.96 9.24
CA ASP A 60 4.52 -1.98 10.12
C ASP A 60 3.24 -2.57 9.52
N LEU A 61 2.41 -1.72 8.89
CA LEU A 61 1.20 -2.17 8.19
C LEU A 61 1.54 -3.04 6.99
N SER A 62 2.49 -2.63 6.15
CA SER A 62 2.95 -3.42 5.00
C SER A 62 3.41 -4.81 5.42
N LYS A 63 4.21 -4.90 6.50
CA LYS A 63 4.64 -6.20 7.03
C LYS A 63 3.45 -7.04 7.52
N ALA A 64 2.55 -6.45 8.33
CA ALA A 64 1.42 -7.18 8.90
C ALA A 64 0.43 -7.68 7.82
N ILE A 65 0.25 -6.91 6.74
CA ILE A 65 -0.61 -7.28 5.61
C ILE A 65 0.00 -8.46 4.86
N VAL A 66 1.29 -8.39 4.48
CA VAL A 66 1.97 -9.48 3.76
C VAL A 66 1.99 -10.76 4.59
N ASP A 67 2.24 -10.66 5.90
CA ASP A 67 2.23 -11.82 6.80
C ASP A 67 0.85 -12.53 6.84
N LYS A 68 -0.25 -11.79 6.61
CA LYS A 68 -1.62 -12.34 6.61
C LYS A 68 -2.16 -12.70 5.22
N GLN A 69 -1.65 -12.04 4.18
CA GLN A 69 -2.03 -12.21 2.77
C GLN A 69 -0.81 -12.66 1.95
N PRO A 70 -0.32 -13.90 2.14
CA PRO A 70 0.89 -14.38 1.46
C PRO A 70 0.73 -14.50 -0.07
N ASN A 71 -0.51 -14.52 -0.56
CA ASN A 71 -0.84 -14.65 -1.98
C ASN A 71 -1.20 -13.31 -2.64
N ILE A 72 -0.99 -12.18 -1.97
CA ILE A 72 -1.19 -10.86 -2.59
C ILE A 72 -0.30 -10.73 -3.82
N SER A 73 -0.89 -10.32 -4.95
CA SER A 73 -0.10 -10.10 -6.16
C SER A 73 0.90 -8.95 -5.96
N THR A 74 2.02 -8.98 -6.70
CA THR A 74 3.03 -7.91 -6.62
C THR A 74 2.45 -6.53 -6.96
N SER A 75 1.57 -6.43 -7.96
CA SER A 75 0.92 -5.17 -8.32
C SER A 75 0.09 -4.60 -7.16
N HIS A 76 -0.68 -5.46 -6.49
CA HIS A 76 -1.46 -5.05 -5.30
C HIS A 76 -0.56 -4.71 -4.11
N ALA A 77 0.54 -5.44 -3.91
CA ALA A 77 1.54 -5.11 -2.88
C ALA A 77 2.22 -3.74 -3.13
N ILE A 78 2.45 -3.38 -4.39
CA ILE A 78 2.98 -2.06 -4.77
C ILE A 78 1.93 -0.96 -4.55
N TYR A 79 0.68 -1.19 -4.97
CA TYR A 79 -0.42 -0.24 -4.74
C TYR A 79 -0.62 0.03 -3.25
N ILE A 80 -0.78 -1.01 -2.43
CA ILE A 80 -0.97 -0.84 -0.98
C ILE A 80 0.23 -0.13 -0.35
N GLY A 81 1.46 -0.41 -0.79
CA GLY A 81 2.65 0.29 -0.33
C GLY A 81 2.61 1.79 -0.60
N ARG A 82 2.17 2.20 -1.81
CA ARG A 82 2.00 3.62 -2.18
C ARG A 82 0.95 4.28 -1.30
N GLU A 83 -0.21 3.66 -1.14
CA GLU A 83 -1.31 4.21 -0.34
C GLU A 83 -0.93 4.36 1.13
N LEU A 84 -0.28 3.35 1.71
CA LEU A 84 0.17 3.41 3.10
C LEU A 84 1.20 4.52 3.33
N GLN A 85 2.13 4.72 2.38
CA GLN A 85 3.12 5.79 2.46
C GLN A 85 2.44 7.17 2.37
N GLN A 86 1.44 7.32 1.50
CA GLN A 86 0.68 8.56 1.37
C GLN A 86 -0.14 8.83 2.65
N ALA A 87 -0.79 7.81 3.20
CA ALA A 87 -1.53 7.91 4.46
C ALA A 87 -0.63 8.27 5.65
N GLU A 88 0.56 7.66 5.77
CA GLU A 88 1.54 8.01 6.81
C GLU A 88 2.01 9.45 6.67
N HIS A 89 2.35 9.89 5.44
CA HIS A 89 2.74 11.27 5.18
C HIS A 89 1.62 12.24 5.59
N ALA A 90 0.38 11.97 5.17
CA ALA A 90 -0.76 12.81 5.52
C ALA A 90 -0.98 12.86 7.04
N LEU A 91 -0.86 11.72 7.72
CA LEU A 91 -0.96 11.63 9.18
C LEU A 91 0.12 12.46 9.89
N GLN A 92 1.37 12.37 9.45
CA GLN A 92 2.49 13.11 10.05
C GLN A 92 2.39 14.62 9.84
N ASN A 93 1.80 15.04 8.72
CA ASN A 93 1.67 16.45 8.36
C ASN A 93 0.29 17.06 8.68
N ASN A 94 -0.59 16.33 9.38
CA ASN A 94 -1.98 16.73 9.64
C ASN A 94 -2.75 17.12 8.37
N GLN A 95 -2.52 16.40 7.27
CA GLN A 95 -3.20 16.60 6.00
C GLN A 95 -4.39 15.64 5.86
N VAL A 96 -5.32 15.99 4.97
CA VAL A 96 -6.39 15.08 4.56
C VAL A 96 -5.78 14.01 3.65
N TYR A 97 -6.03 12.75 3.99
CA TYR A 97 -5.76 11.61 3.11
C TYR A 97 -7.02 11.25 2.34
N ILE A 98 -6.89 11.09 1.03
CA ILE A 98 -7.91 10.57 0.13
C ILE A 98 -7.25 9.41 -0.60
N GLN A 99 -7.83 8.23 -0.52
CA GLN A 99 -7.35 7.05 -1.24
C GLN A 99 -7.50 7.28 -2.75
N ASP A 100 -6.45 6.98 -3.51
CA ASP A 100 -6.44 7.04 -4.99
C ASP A 100 -7.38 5.99 -5.61
#